data_AF-A0A0U4VYY4-F1
#
_entry.id   AF-A0A0U4VYY4-F1
#
_cell.length_a   1.000
_cell.length_b   1.000
_cell.length_c   1.000
_cell.angle_alpha   90.00
_cell.angle_beta   90.00
_cell.angle_gamma   90.00
#
_symmetry.space_group_name_H-M   'P 1'
#
loop_
_entity.id
_entity.type
_entity.pdbx_description
1 polymer ?
#
loop_
_entity_poly.entity_id
_entity_poly.type
_entity_poly.pdbx_seq_one_letter_code
_entity_poly.pdbx_strand_id
1 'polypeptide(L)'
;MKPPKNFDRYLGIAQRLLVRGRLPALLLGVARKTSKRGLKLGEARDTLSLFHQLLLAWWRGQYRGVSRKTLLTVAGGLVYFLLPIDLIPDWVPMFGLLDDLAVLAWIGKACSDELDGFRAWRANRTASQQAALAALPDKHERPAAGVALDQLRD
;
A
#
# COMPACT_ATOMS: atom_id res chain seq x y z
N MET A 1 -5.80 -17.78 6.83
CA MET A 1 -5.75 -18.02 5.36
C MET A 1 -4.30 -17.94 4.91
N LYS A 2 -3.87 -18.78 3.98
CA LYS A 2 -2.49 -18.77 3.46
C LYS A 2 -2.27 -17.53 2.56
N PRO A 3 -1.09 -16.89 2.61
CA PRO A 3 -0.78 -15.79 1.69
C PRO A 3 -0.79 -16.30 0.23
N PRO A 4 -1.04 -15.42 -0.75
CA PRO A 4 -0.89 -15.75 -2.15
C PRO A 4 0.54 -16.23 -2.44
N LYS A 5 0.68 -17.18 -3.36
CA LYS A 5 1.99 -17.74 -3.73
C LYS A 5 2.90 -16.59 -4.18
N ASN A 6 4.18 -16.62 -3.77
CA ASN A 6 5.20 -15.57 -4.01
C ASN A 6 5.06 -14.26 -3.21
N PHE A 7 4.01 -14.05 -2.40
CA PHE A 7 3.82 -12.80 -1.66
C PHE A 7 5.01 -12.41 -0.77
N ASP A 8 5.68 -13.41 -0.18
CA ASP A 8 6.84 -13.23 0.69
C ASP A 8 8.01 -12.50 0.01
N ARG A 9 8.17 -12.65 -1.31
CA ARG A 9 9.19 -11.91 -2.08
C ARG A 9 8.90 -10.41 -2.10
N TYR A 10 7.62 -10.05 -2.21
CA TYR A 10 7.18 -8.65 -2.25
C TYR A 10 7.24 -8.01 -0.88
N LEU A 11 7.02 -8.77 0.20
CA LEU A 11 7.28 -8.31 1.55
C LEU A 11 8.73 -7.87 1.72
N GLY A 12 9.70 -8.68 1.29
CA GLY A 12 11.12 -8.33 1.37
C GLY A 12 11.53 -7.15 0.48
N ILE A 13 10.88 -6.94 -0.66
CA ILE A 13 11.09 -5.73 -1.49
C ILE A 13 10.49 -4.50 -0.80
N ALA A 14 9.25 -4.61 -0.30
CA ALA A 14 8.57 -3.55 0.41
C ALA A 14 9.34 -3.10 1.64
N GLN A 15 9.78 -4.05 2.48
CA GLN A 15 10.62 -3.80 3.64
C GLN A 15 11.87 -2.99 3.26
N ARG A 16 12.62 -3.44 2.24
CA ARG A 16 13.82 -2.73 1.77
C ARG A 16 13.52 -1.33 1.25
N LEU A 17 12.39 -1.13 0.56
CA LEU A 17 11.98 0.19 0.08
C LEU A 17 11.62 1.13 1.23
N LEU A 18 10.88 0.64 2.21
CA LEU A 18 10.49 1.42 3.39
C LEU A 18 11.71 1.81 4.23
N VAL A 19 12.59 0.85 4.52
CA VAL A 19 13.83 1.07 5.29
C VAL A 19 14.76 2.05 4.57
N ARG A 20 14.83 2.01 3.22
CA ARG A 20 15.60 2.99 2.43
C ARG A 20 14.93 4.35 2.28
N GLY A 21 13.76 4.53 2.90
CA GLY A 21 12.98 5.76 2.82
C GLY A 21 12.43 6.08 1.43
N ARG A 22 12.22 5.06 0.59
CA ARG A 22 11.68 5.18 -0.77
C ARG A 22 10.16 5.02 -0.83
N LEU A 23 9.45 5.20 0.29
CA LEU A 23 7.99 5.16 0.33
C LEU A 23 7.37 6.16 -0.66
N PRO A 24 7.82 7.45 -0.75
CA PRO A 24 7.21 8.38 -1.68
C PRO A 24 7.28 7.92 -3.14
N ALA A 25 8.40 7.30 -3.54
CA ALA A 25 8.57 6.76 -4.89
C ALA A 25 7.60 5.60 -5.19
N LEU A 26 7.37 4.74 -4.20
CA LEU A 26 6.37 3.67 -4.28
C LEU A 26 4.96 4.26 -4.44
N LEU A 27 4.58 5.19 -3.57
CA LEU A 27 3.25 5.82 -3.61
C LEU A 27 3.01 6.58 -4.93
N LEU A 28 4.02 7.29 -5.43
CA LEU A 28 3.97 7.95 -6.74
C LEU A 28 3.77 6.95 -7.88
N GLY A 29 4.50 5.84 -7.84
CA GLY A 29 4.42 4.82 -8.86
C GLY A 29 3.06 4.11 -8.87
N VAL A 30 2.50 3.80 -7.69
CA VAL A 30 1.12 3.26 -7.56
C VAL A 30 0.13 4.23 -8.17
N ALA A 31 0.19 5.50 -7.80
CA ALA A 31 -0.75 6.50 -8.31
C ALA A 31 -0.69 6.63 -9.84
N ARG A 32 0.52 6.64 -10.42
CA ARG A 32 0.73 6.66 -11.87
C ARG A 32 0.15 5.41 -12.54
N LYS A 33 0.34 4.23 -11.97
CA LYS A 33 -0.17 2.96 -12.52
C LYS A 33 -1.70 2.87 -12.42
N THR A 34 -2.28 3.29 -11.30
CA THR A 34 -3.73 3.34 -11.07
C THR A 34 -4.44 4.29 -12.04
N SER A 35 -3.79 5.42 -12.39
CA SER A 35 -4.27 6.36 -13.40
C SER A 35 -4.29 5.73 -14.80
N LYS A 36 -3.20 5.06 -15.22
CA LYS A 36 -3.10 4.38 -16.52
C LYS A 36 -4.11 3.23 -16.72
N ARG A 37 -4.46 2.49 -15.66
CA ARG A 37 -5.31 1.27 -15.75
C ARG A 37 -6.83 1.54 -15.84
N GLY A 38 -7.27 2.81 -15.88
CA GLY A 38 -8.61 3.29 -16.30
C GLY A 38 -9.87 2.53 -15.83
N LEU A 39 -10.69 3.16 -14.98
CA LEU A 39 -12.13 2.94 -14.65
C LEU A 39 -12.66 1.53 -14.27
N LYS A 40 -12.07 0.41 -14.71
CA LYS A 40 -12.58 -0.97 -14.51
C LYS A 40 -12.27 -1.60 -13.14
N LEU A 41 -11.73 -0.82 -12.21
CA LEU A 41 -11.14 -1.29 -10.94
C LEU A 41 -11.65 -0.48 -9.75
N GLY A 42 -12.92 -0.04 -9.74
CA GLY A 42 -13.47 0.86 -8.71
C GLY A 42 -13.14 0.44 -7.27
N GLU A 43 -13.50 -0.79 -6.90
CA GLU A 43 -13.27 -1.32 -5.56
C GLU A 43 -11.77 -1.51 -5.21
N ALA A 44 -10.97 -1.91 -6.20
CA ALA A 44 -9.52 -1.99 -6.04
C ALA A 44 -8.88 -0.61 -5.89
N ARG A 45 -9.40 0.41 -6.59
CA ARG A 45 -8.93 1.79 -6.50
C ARG A 45 -9.16 2.35 -5.10
N ASP A 46 -10.32 2.09 -4.51
CA ASP A 46 -10.63 2.51 -3.15
C ASP A 46 -9.72 1.83 -2.13
N THR A 47 -9.46 0.54 -2.32
CA THR A 47 -8.54 -0.24 -1.47
C THR A 47 -7.10 0.26 -1.61
N LEU A 48 -6.62 0.48 -2.84
CA LEU A 48 -5.29 1.06 -3.10
C LEU A 48 -5.15 2.47 -2.53
N SER A 49 -6.21 3.28 -2.63
CA SER A 49 -6.26 4.63 -2.05
C SER A 49 -6.17 4.58 -0.52
N LEU A 50 -6.87 3.63 0.11
CA LEU A 50 -6.76 3.40 1.56
C LEU A 50 -5.34 3.01 1.97
N PHE A 51 -4.73 2.08 1.24
CA PHE A 51 -3.36 1.63 1.49
C PHE A 51 -2.35 2.77 1.33
N HIS A 52 -2.51 3.57 0.29
CA HIS A 52 -1.71 4.77 0.06
C HIS A 52 -1.80 5.71 1.26
N GLN A 53 -3.03 6.09 1.64
CA GLN A 53 -3.28 7.05 2.71
C GLN A 53 -2.77 6.54 4.05
N LEU A 54 -2.89 5.23 4.32
CA LEU A 54 -2.38 4.61 5.53
C LEU A 54 -0.85 4.74 5.62
N LEU A 55 -0.15 4.34 4.57
CA LEU A 55 1.31 4.42 4.53
C LEU A 55 1.80 5.86 4.62
N LEU A 56 1.11 6.79 3.97
CA LEU A 56 1.44 8.21 4.03
C LEU A 56 1.18 8.82 5.41
N ALA A 57 0.06 8.47 6.05
CA ALA A 57 -0.25 8.90 7.41
C ALA A 57 0.79 8.37 8.41
N TRP A 58 1.24 7.12 8.23
CA TRP A 58 2.32 6.55 9.02
C TRP A 58 3.65 7.24 8.78
N TRP A 59 4.00 7.50 7.51
CA TRP A 59 5.22 8.19 7.10
C TRP A 59 5.31 9.61 7.63
N ARG A 60 4.18 10.32 7.68
CA ARG A 60 4.07 11.65 8.28
C ARG A 60 3.95 11.62 9.81
N GLY A 61 3.98 10.45 10.42
CA GLY A 61 3.83 10.28 11.87
C GLY A 61 2.45 10.64 12.42
N GLN A 62 1.44 10.83 11.56
CA GLN A 62 0.08 11.21 11.96
C GLN A 62 -0.72 10.03 12.51
N TYR A 63 -0.40 8.81 12.06
CA TYR A 63 -1.07 7.59 12.50
C TYR A 63 -0.07 6.49 12.84
N ARG A 64 -0.22 5.88 14.02
CA ARG A 64 0.62 4.78 14.52
C ARG A 64 -0.18 3.59 15.07
N GLY A 65 -1.49 3.57 14.85
CA GLY A 65 -2.37 2.47 15.26
C GLY A 65 -2.24 1.21 14.40
N VAL A 66 -1.12 1.03 13.68
CA VAL A 66 -0.86 -0.15 12.86
C VAL A 66 0.39 -0.89 13.32
N SER A 67 0.33 -2.22 13.23
CA SER A 67 1.45 -3.09 13.46
C SER A 67 2.45 -3.03 12.30
N ARG A 68 3.71 -3.37 12.60
CA ARG A 68 4.77 -3.52 11.58
C ARG A 68 4.35 -4.51 10.50
N LYS A 69 3.71 -5.62 10.89
CA LYS A 69 3.25 -6.68 9.99
C LYS A 69 2.23 -6.14 8.98
N THR A 70 1.24 -5.39 9.44
CA THR A 70 0.24 -4.76 8.56
C THR A 70 0.89 -3.74 7.63
N LEU A 71 1.81 -2.93 8.13
CA LEU A 71 2.53 -1.96 7.31
C LEU A 71 3.31 -2.64 6.17
N LEU A 72 4.05 -3.70 6.48
CA LEU A 72 4.79 -4.49 5.50
C LEU A 72 3.85 -5.20 4.51
N THR A 73 2.72 -5.72 5.00
CA THR A 73 1.72 -6.41 4.18
C THR A 73 1.07 -5.45 3.19
N VAL A 74 0.65 -4.28 3.65
CA VAL A 74 0.06 -3.23 2.81
C VAL A 74 1.07 -2.71 1.79
N ALA A 75 2.31 -2.42 2.22
CA ALA A 75 3.38 -2.01 1.33
C ALA A 75 3.72 -3.11 0.30
N GLY A 76 3.74 -4.38 0.72
CA GLY A 76 3.92 -5.55 -0.15
C GLY A 76 2.84 -5.65 -1.22
N GLY A 77 1.57 -5.43 -0.85
CA GLY A 77 0.47 -5.35 -1.80
C GLY A 77 0.63 -4.22 -2.82
N LEU A 78 1.10 -3.06 -2.40
CA LEU A 78 1.39 -1.95 -3.32
C LEU A 78 2.58 -2.24 -4.23
N VAL A 79 3.64 -2.88 -3.71
CA VAL A 79 4.78 -3.35 -4.51
C VAL A 79 4.32 -4.37 -5.54
N TYR A 80 3.50 -5.35 -5.12
CA TYR A 80 2.90 -6.36 -6.00
C TYR A 80 2.13 -5.69 -7.14
N PHE A 81 1.24 -4.75 -6.79
CA PHE A 81 0.48 -3.98 -7.77
C PHE A 81 1.37 -3.16 -8.69
N LEU A 82 2.52 -2.66 -8.22
CA LEU A 82 3.45 -1.80 -8.96
C LEU A 82 4.30 -2.56 -9.97
N LEU A 83 4.90 -3.68 -9.56
CA LEU A 83 5.73 -4.45 -10.46
C LEU A 83 4.86 -4.87 -11.66
N PRO A 84 5.27 -4.53 -12.90
CA PRO A 84 4.63 -5.10 -14.05
C PRO A 84 4.96 -6.59 -14.00
N ILE A 85 3.95 -7.46 -14.05
CA ILE A 85 4.12 -8.82 -14.54
C ILE A 85 4.90 -9.69 -13.52
N ASP A 86 4.22 -10.39 -12.61
CA ASP A 86 4.84 -11.62 -12.06
C ASP A 86 4.77 -12.68 -13.15
N LEU A 87 5.73 -12.62 -14.08
CA LEU A 87 6.24 -13.75 -14.88
C LEU A 87 5.25 -14.68 -15.61
N ILE A 88 4.00 -14.30 -15.85
CA ILE A 88 3.08 -15.10 -16.68
C ILE A 88 3.42 -14.82 -18.15
N PRO A 89 3.87 -15.82 -18.93
CA PRO A 89 4.14 -15.64 -20.35
C PRO A 89 2.84 -15.29 -21.11
N ASP A 90 2.95 -14.67 -22.29
CA ASP A 90 1.89 -14.00 -23.08
C ASP A 90 0.68 -14.86 -23.56
N TRP A 91 0.43 -16.05 -23.01
CA TRP A 91 -0.59 -17.01 -23.48
C TRP A 91 -1.89 -17.04 -22.66
N VAL A 92 -2.06 -16.15 -21.67
CA VAL A 92 -3.22 -16.16 -20.77
C VAL A 92 -3.97 -14.81 -20.82
N PRO A 93 -5.01 -14.67 -21.66
CA PRO A 93 -5.64 -13.37 -21.97
C PRO A 93 -6.48 -12.72 -20.84
N MET A 94 -6.56 -13.30 -19.63
CA MET A 94 -7.60 -12.91 -18.67
C MET A 94 -7.27 -13.03 -17.17
N PHE A 95 -6.04 -13.41 -16.77
CA PHE A 95 -5.76 -13.75 -15.36
C PHE A 95 -5.11 -12.63 -14.52
N GLY A 96 -4.48 -11.63 -15.15
CA GLY A 96 -3.70 -10.62 -14.42
C GLY A 96 -4.50 -9.66 -13.54
N LEU A 97 -5.84 -9.59 -13.68
CA LEU A 97 -6.70 -8.73 -12.85
C LEU A 97 -7.23 -9.46 -11.61
N LEU A 98 -7.54 -10.74 -11.75
CA LEU A 98 -8.13 -11.57 -10.70
C LEU A 98 -7.15 -11.81 -9.55
N ASP A 99 -5.86 -11.99 -9.85
CA ASP A 99 -4.85 -12.23 -8.84
C ASP A 99 -4.54 -10.96 -8.02
N ASP A 100 -4.39 -9.80 -8.68
CA ASP A 100 -4.29 -8.48 -8.01
C ASP A 100 -5.45 -8.26 -7.02
N LEU A 101 -6.68 -8.54 -7.45
CA LEU A 101 -7.87 -8.43 -6.60
C LEU A 101 -7.85 -9.42 -5.42
N ALA A 102 -7.40 -10.66 -5.65
CA ALA A 102 -7.28 -11.65 -4.60
C ALA A 102 -6.25 -11.25 -3.54
N VAL A 103 -5.11 -10.66 -3.93
CA VAL A 103 -4.12 -10.11 -2.99
C VAL A 103 -4.73 -8.96 -2.19
N LEU A 104 -5.38 -7.99 -2.84
CA LEU A 104 -6.02 -6.87 -2.14
C LEU A 104 -7.09 -7.33 -1.16
N ALA A 105 -7.95 -8.28 -1.55
CA ALA A 105 -8.97 -8.86 -0.70
C ALA A 105 -8.37 -9.64 0.48
N TRP A 106 -7.28 -10.39 0.24
CA TRP A 106 -6.57 -11.09 1.29
C TRP A 106 -5.94 -10.13 2.29
N ILE A 107 -5.30 -9.04 1.84
CA ILE A 107 -4.75 -8.00 2.74
C ILE A 107 -5.86 -7.35 3.55
N GLY A 108 -6.96 -6.98 2.87
CA GLY A 108 -8.14 -6.40 3.51
C GLY A 108 -8.69 -7.26 4.65
N LYS A 109 -8.68 -8.59 4.48
CA LYS A 109 -9.12 -9.54 5.50
C LYS A 109 -8.04 -9.87 6.54
N ALA A 110 -6.77 -9.91 6.14
CA ALA A 110 -5.66 -10.22 7.04
C ALA A 110 -5.37 -9.09 8.03
N CYS A 111 -5.68 -7.85 7.62
CA CYS A 111 -5.44 -6.64 8.39
C CYS A 111 -6.74 -5.85 8.65
N SER A 112 -7.90 -6.52 8.62
CA SER A 112 -9.22 -5.85 8.70
C SER A 112 -9.32 -4.92 9.90
N ASP A 113 -8.95 -5.41 11.08
CA ASP A 113 -9.12 -4.68 12.34
C ASP A 113 -8.30 -3.39 12.36
N GLU A 114 -7.06 -3.45 11.86
CA GLU A 114 -6.17 -2.30 11.78
C GLU A 114 -6.59 -1.32 10.66
N LEU A 115 -7.07 -1.85 9.52
CA LEU A 115 -7.60 -1.04 8.43
C LEU A 115 -8.89 -0.34 8.84
N ASP A 116 -9.74 -0.99 9.62
CA ASP A 116 -10.97 -0.40 10.15
C ASP A 116 -10.66 0.67 11.20
N GLY A 117 -9.67 0.42 12.07
CA GLY A 117 -9.10 1.44 12.95
C GLY A 117 -8.59 2.67 12.19
N PHE A 118 -7.92 2.45 11.06
CA PHE A 118 -7.47 3.55 10.20
C PHE A 118 -8.63 4.26 9.50
N ARG A 119 -9.66 3.54 9.02
CA ARG A 119 -10.86 4.13 8.44
C ARG A 119 -11.59 5.02 9.43
N ALA A 120 -11.77 4.55 10.67
CA ALA A 120 -12.39 5.32 11.74
C ALA A 120 -11.57 6.57 12.09
N TRP A 121 -10.25 6.42 12.21
CA TRP A 121 -9.35 7.55 12.44
C TRP A 121 -9.42 8.59 11.30
N ARG A 122 -9.45 8.13 10.04
CA ARG A 122 -9.58 9.01 8.88
C ARG A 122 -10.91 9.74 8.85
N ALA A 123 -12.00 9.05 9.19
CA ALA A 123 -13.35 9.62 9.22
C ALA A 123 -13.48 10.76 10.24
N ASN A 124 -12.69 10.72 11.33
CA ASN A 124 -12.65 11.77 12.35
C ASN A 124 -11.75 12.97 11.98
N ARG A 125 -11.11 12.97 10.78
CA ARG A 125 -10.29 14.10 10.30
C ARG A 125 -11.11 15.05 9.43
N THR A 126 -10.72 16.32 9.41
CA THR A 126 -11.37 17.34 8.58
C THR A 126 -11.17 17.06 7.09
N ALA A 127 -12.05 17.62 6.23
CA ALA A 127 -11.94 17.49 4.78
C ALA A 127 -10.55 17.93 4.26
N SER A 128 -9.98 19.01 4.81
CA SER A 128 -8.64 19.48 4.47
C SER A 128 -7.54 18.48 4.85
N GLN A 129 -7.66 17.83 6.02
CA GLN A 129 -6.71 16.80 6.46
C GLN A 129 -6.82 15.52 5.61
N GLN A 130 -8.04 15.13 5.24
CA GLN A 130 -8.26 13.99 4.34
C GLN A 130 -7.70 14.28 2.94
N ALA A 131 -7.91 15.49 2.42
CA ALA A 131 -7.34 15.93 1.15
C ALA A 131 -5.80 15.90 1.18
N ALA A 132 -5.18 16.29 2.29
CA ALA A 132 -3.73 16.22 2.45
C ALA A 132 -3.18 14.78 2.43
N LEU A 133 -3.97 13.79 2.88
CA LEU A 133 -3.61 12.36 2.81
C LEU A 133 -3.86 11.76 1.42
N ALA A 134 -4.81 12.30 0.66
CA ALA A 134 -5.06 11.90 -0.72
C ALA A 134 -4.07 12.54 -1.71
N ALA A 135 -3.41 13.64 -1.32
CA ALA A 135 -2.38 14.28 -2.10
C ALA A 135 -1.15 13.38 -2.25
N LEU A 136 -0.54 13.40 -3.43
CA LEU A 136 0.70 12.68 -3.68
C LEU A 136 1.82 13.22 -2.79
N PRO A 137 2.65 12.35 -2.19
CA PRO A 137 3.81 12.80 -1.44
C PRO A 137 4.83 13.46 -2.37
N ASP A 138 5.65 14.35 -1.82
CA ASP A 138 6.80 14.87 -2.57
C ASP A 138 7.80 13.72 -2.82
N LYS A 139 8.41 13.68 -4.00
CA LYS A 139 9.42 12.68 -4.39
C LYS A 139 10.58 12.58 -3.39
N HIS A 140 10.89 13.66 -2.66
CA HIS A 140 11.96 13.74 -1.67
C HIS A 140 11.42 13.91 -0.23
N GLU A 141 10.12 13.66 0.00
CA GLU A 141 9.52 13.76 1.33
C GLU A 141 10.21 12.79 2.30
N ARG A 142 10.86 13.34 3.34
CA ARG A 142 11.51 12.56 4.40
C ARG A 142 10.46 12.04 5.39
N PRO A 143 10.74 10.92 6.08
CA PRO A 143 9.83 10.46 7.12
C PRO A 143 9.79 11.46 8.26
N ALA A 144 8.64 11.57 8.94
CA ALA A 144 8.52 12.43 10.10
C ALA A 144 9.47 11.99 11.23
N ALA A 145 9.88 12.96 12.06
CA ALA A 145 10.67 12.69 13.25
C ALA A 145 9.94 11.66 14.13
N GLY A 146 10.62 10.56 14.47
CA GLY A 146 10.04 9.45 15.24
C GLY A 146 9.39 8.33 14.43
N VAL A 147 9.44 8.37 13.08
CA VAL A 147 9.20 7.17 12.27
C VAL A 147 10.39 6.24 12.42
N ALA A 148 10.17 5.17 13.17
CA ALA A 148 11.23 4.22 13.46
C ALA A 148 11.39 3.26 12.28
N LEU A 149 12.11 3.68 11.24
CA LEU A 149 12.39 2.82 10.08
C LEU A 149 13.17 1.56 10.48
N ASP A 150 13.99 1.65 11.54
CA ASP A 150 14.71 0.49 12.09
C ASP A 150 13.77 -0.59 12.63
N GLN A 151 12.57 -0.22 13.06
CA GLN A 151 11.54 -1.19 13.45
C GLN A 151 11.07 -2.07 12.27
N LEU A 152 11.41 -1.72 11.04
CA LEU A 152 11.11 -2.53 9.87
C LEU A 152 12.30 -3.41 9.45
N ARG A 153 13.40 -3.47 10.19
CA ARG A 153 14.60 -4.26 9.80
C ARG A 153 14.61 -5.70 10.33
N ASP A 154 13.76 -6.00 11.31
CA ASP A 154 13.62 -7.32 11.96
C ASP A 154 12.73 -8.29 11.17
#